data_AF-A0A087GRB2-F1
#
_entry.id   AF-A0A087GRB2-F1
#
_cell.length_a   1.000
_cell.length_b   1.000
_cell.length_c   1.000
_cell.angle_alpha   90.00
_cell.angle_beta   90.00
_cell.angle_gamma   90.00
#
_symmetry.space_group_name_H-M   'P 1'
#
loop_
_entity.id
_entity.type
_entity.pdbx_description
1 polymer ?
#
loop_
_entity_poly.entity_id
_entity_poly.type
_entity_poly.pdbx_seq_one_letter_code
_entity_poly.pdbx_strand_id
1 'polypeptide(L)'
;MMELTEEKHHDTASSFFCCMCKKALPPWSLIMTYNGVFGLVALIGSVSSTSLNRELSEYLGEDTMLALVCKSSRFEPNSVEYLRLQSKTAMLGTSITNPFHVLSLDGYMPRVNGRIENDPQRKLAMDDPKLPDGGPIPGFKGYAVNMIDFHEEELFIQTVSGYGLRETLIYGLFEIYMFMIPKNMLNQLFHLLRVLEQSLWMALSGRKTYIYTPSAANWKSISR
;
A
#
# COMPACT_ATOMS: atom_id res chain seq x y z
N MET A 1 7.13 13.52 4.34
CA MET A 1 5.72 13.10 4.39
C MET A 1 5.07 13.53 5.71
N MET A 2 5.57 13.07 6.88
CA MET A 2 5.01 13.39 8.20
C MET A 2 4.79 14.89 8.53
N GLU A 3 5.52 15.82 7.91
CA GLU A 3 5.28 17.26 8.06
C GLU A 3 4.07 17.75 7.24
N LEU A 4 3.88 17.22 6.02
CA LEU A 4 2.79 17.60 5.13
C LEU A 4 1.42 17.08 5.60
N THR A 5 1.40 15.95 6.33
CA THR A 5 0.20 15.41 6.95
C THR A 5 -0.22 16.15 8.21
N GLU A 6 0.72 16.78 8.92
CA GLU A 6 0.37 17.62 10.08
C GLU A 6 -0.25 18.94 9.64
N GLU A 7 0.40 19.71 8.76
CA GLU A 7 -0.08 21.04 8.33
C GLU A 7 -1.46 21.04 7.64
N LYS A 8 -1.81 19.95 6.94
CA LYS A 8 -3.10 19.86 6.23
C LYS A 8 -4.25 19.29 7.05
N HIS A 9 -3.98 18.46 8.05
CA HIS A 9 -4.98 17.54 8.61
C HIS A 9 -4.95 17.47 10.14
N HIS A 10 -4.68 18.59 10.81
CA HIS A 10 -4.49 18.69 12.27
C HIS A 10 -5.48 17.89 13.13
N ASP A 11 -6.75 17.75 12.70
CA ASP A 11 -7.82 17.11 13.47
C ASP A 11 -8.07 15.63 13.09
N THR A 12 -7.21 15.00 12.30
CA THR A 12 -7.40 13.63 11.79
C THR A 12 -6.66 12.56 12.61
N ALA A 13 -7.09 11.31 12.52
CA ALA A 13 -6.31 10.17 13.02
C ALA A 13 -4.89 10.17 12.46
N SER A 14 -4.73 10.55 11.19
CA SER A 14 -3.47 10.46 10.46
C SER A 14 -2.46 11.52 10.91
N SER A 15 -2.89 12.74 11.27
CA SER A 15 -2.01 13.73 11.92
C SER A 15 -1.67 13.33 13.35
N PHE A 16 -2.61 12.75 14.11
CA PHE A 16 -2.33 12.17 15.41
C PHE A 16 -1.23 11.10 15.27
N PHE A 17 -1.38 10.14 14.36
CA PHE A 17 -0.38 9.11 14.09
C PHE A 17 0.97 9.69 13.62
N CYS A 18 1.01 10.77 12.83
CA CYS A 18 2.27 11.44 12.45
C CYS A 18 2.95 12.12 13.65
N CYS A 19 2.21 12.92 14.41
CA CYS A 19 2.69 13.59 15.62
C CYS A 19 3.18 12.58 16.67
N MET A 20 2.49 11.45 16.76
CA MET A 20 2.87 10.27 17.54
C MET A 20 4.22 9.71 17.07
N CYS A 21 4.36 9.37 15.79
CA CYS A 21 5.63 8.90 15.23
C CYS A 21 6.80 9.89 15.42
N LYS A 22 6.57 11.21 15.41
CA LYS A 22 7.60 12.22 15.68
C LYS A 22 8.03 12.33 17.15
N LYS A 23 7.11 12.12 18.10
CA LYS A 23 7.38 12.20 19.55
C LYS A 23 7.94 10.91 20.14
N ALA A 24 8.08 9.88 19.30
CA ALA A 24 8.47 8.52 19.66
C ALA A 24 9.99 8.31 19.67
N LEU A 25 10.52 7.74 20.76
CA LEU A 25 11.71 6.89 20.67
C LEU A 25 11.28 5.49 20.17
N PRO A 26 12.01 4.85 19.22
CA PRO A 26 11.67 3.52 18.73
C PRO A 26 11.65 2.44 19.84
N PRO A 27 10.90 1.34 19.69
CA PRO A 27 10.08 0.95 18.53
C PRO A 27 8.58 1.01 18.83
N TRP A 28 7.84 1.92 18.16
CA TRP A 28 6.38 2.05 18.33
C TRP A 28 5.57 1.08 17.46
N SER A 29 6.21 0.45 16.46
CA SER A 29 5.69 -0.70 15.70
C SER A 29 5.14 -1.77 16.66
N LEU A 30 5.90 -2.10 17.71
CA LEU A 30 5.46 -3.00 18.80
C LEU A 30 4.22 -2.48 19.56
N ILE A 31 4.23 -1.24 20.04
CA ILE A 31 3.19 -0.69 20.94
C ILE A 31 1.81 -0.63 20.28
N MET A 32 1.75 -0.38 18.97
CA MET A 32 0.49 -0.44 18.21
C MET A 32 0.16 -1.87 17.77
N THR A 33 1.16 -2.68 17.40
CA THR A 33 0.97 -4.12 17.08
C THR A 33 0.29 -4.88 18.24
N TYR A 34 0.65 -4.58 19.49
CA TYR A 34 -0.02 -5.15 20.68
C TYR A 34 -1.51 -4.76 20.82
N ASN A 35 -1.96 -3.70 20.15
CA ASN A 35 -3.37 -3.31 20.06
C ASN A 35 -4.07 -3.82 18.78
N GLY A 36 -3.39 -4.61 17.94
CA GLY A 36 -3.94 -5.06 16.65
C GLY A 36 -3.94 -3.99 15.55
N VAL A 37 -3.18 -2.90 15.74
CA VAL A 37 -3.04 -1.78 14.80
C VAL A 37 -1.60 -1.72 14.32
N PHE A 38 -1.35 -1.76 13.02
CA PHE A 38 0.02 -1.81 12.49
C PHE A 38 0.59 -0.43 12.14
N GLY A 39 -0.26 0.54 11.78
CA GLY A 39 0.15 1.90 11.45
C GLY A 39 -0.62 2.46 10.25
N LEU A 40 -0.18 3.59 9.69
CA LEU A 40 -0.74 4.12 8.44
C LEU A 40 -0.14 3.41 7.23
N VAL A 41 -0.90 3.24 6.14
CA VAL A 41 -0.39 2.70 4.86
C VAL A 41 0.87 3.45 4.42
N ALA A 42 0.85 4.78 4.54
CA ALA A 42 1.96 5.70 4.30
C ALA A 42 3.29 5.41 5.06
N LEU A 43 3.24 4.65 6.16
CA LEU A 43 4.36 4.47 7.09
C LEU A 43 4.82 3.00 7.23
N ILE A 44 4.04 2.06 6.71
CA ILE A 44 4.31 0.61 6.85
C ILE A 44 5.43 0.12 5.93
N GLY A 45 5.71 0.83 4.83
CA GLY A 45 6.75 0.46 3.88
C GLY A 45 7.48 1.67 3.33
N SER A 46 8.68 1.43 2.82
CA SER A 46 9.55 2.43 2.18
C SER A 46 9.72 2.12 0.69
N VAL A 47 10.05 3.13 -0.10
CA VAL A 47 10.30 2.99 -1.54
C VAL A 47 11.62 3.68 -1.85
N SER A 48 12.53 2.95 -2.50
CA SER A 48 13.94 3.36 -2.72
C SER A 48 14.15 4.62 -3.56
N SER A 49 13.10 5.15 -4.21
CA SER A 49 13.16 6.35 -5.04
C SER A 49 11.99 7.29 -4.73
N THR A 50 12.30 8.57 -4.49
CA THR A 50 11.31 9.64 -4.25
C THR A 50 10.31 9.80 -5.39
N SER A 51 10.74 9.60 -6.65
CA SER A 51 9.81 9.67 -7.79
C SER A 51 8.86 8.48 -7.77
N LEU A 52 9.36 7.26 -7.60
CA LEU A 52 8.54 6.06 -7.51
C LEU A 52 7.55 6.11 -6.33
N ASN A 53 8.00 6.61 -5.17
CA ASN A 53 7.17 6.83 -4.00
C ASN A 53 6.00 7.78 -4.31
N ARG A 54 6.26 8.86 -5.06
CA ARG A 54 5.22 9.81 -5.47
C ARG A 54 4.21 9.16 -6.41
N GLU A 55 4.65 8.48 -7.47
CA GLU A 55 3.75 7.82 -8.44
C GLU A 55 2.84 6.78 -7.74
N LEU A 56 3.38 5.99 -6.80
CA LEU A 56 2.61 5.03 -6.02
C LEU A 56 1.64 5.69 -5.03
N SER A 57 2.03 6.82 -4.42
CA SER A 57 1.16 7.60 -3.53
C SER A 57 0.01 8.26 -4.29
N GLU A 58 0.30 8.81 -5.48
CA GLU A 58 -0.70 9.40 -6.38
C GLU A 58 -1.69 8.35 -6.90
N TYR A 59 -1.21 7.12 -7.16
CA TYR A 59 -2.06 5.99 -7.56
C TYR A 59 -3.03 5.54 -6.45
N LEU A 60 -2.58 5.43 -5.20
CA LEU A 60 -3.46 5.03 -4.08
C LEU A 60 -4.43 6.15 -3.65
N GLY A 61 -4.04 7.41 -3.86
CA GLY A 61 -4.77 8.58 -3.36
C GLY A 61 -4.56 8.84 -1.87
N GLU A 62 -4.90 10.07 -1.46
CA GLU A 62 -4.64 10.59 -0.10
C GLU A 62 -5.38 9.75 0.97
N ASP A 63 -6.67 9.48 0.79
CA ASP A 63 -7.50 8.74 1.75
C ASP A 63 -6.97 7.32 2.06
N THR A 64 -6.44 6.62 1.05
CA THR A 64 -5.87 5.28 1.22
C THR A 64 -4.48 5.34 1.86
N MET A 65 -3.64 6.29 1.45
CA MET A 65 -2.32 6.51 2.07
C MET A 65 -2.43 6.88 3.56
N LEU A 66 -3.49 7.61 3.92
CA LEU A 66 -3.81 8.03 5.28
C LEU A 66 -4.64 7.02 6.08
N ALA A 67 -5.03 5.89 5.48
CA ALA A 67 -5.80 4.84 6.14
C ALA A 67 -4.97 4.10 7.20
N LEU A 68 -5.65 3.72 8.28
CA LEU A 68 -5.08 2.92 9.35
C LEU A 68 -5.14 1.43 8.99
N VAL A 69 -4.04 0.71 9.14
CA VAL A 69 -4.00 -0.74 8.94
C VAL A 69 -4.15 -1.44 10.28
N CYS A 70 -5.10 -2.37 10.34
CA CYS A 70 -5.40 -3.18 11.52
C CYS A 70 -5.33 -4.68 11.17
N LYS A 71 -5.19 -5.56 12.16
CA LYS A 71 -5.19 -7.00 11.94
C LYS A 71 -6.55 -7.49 11.44
N SER A 72 -7.60 -7.18 12.19
CA SER A 72 -8.96 -7.67 11.98
C SER A 72 -9.92 -6.58 11.50
N SER A 73 -10.96 -7.00 10.80
CA SER A 73 -12.05 -6.15 10.28
C SER A 73 -12.96 -5.56 11.37
N ARG A 74 -12.82 -6.04 12.61
CA ARG A 74 -13.61 -5.60 13.76
C ARG A 74 -13.17 -4.26 14.36
N PHE A 75 -12.30 -3.50 13.69
CA PHE A 75 -11.89 -2.17 14.12
C PHE A 75 -12.98 -1.14 13.80
N GLU A 76 -14.11 -1.29 14.49
CA GLU A 76 -15.29 -0.44 14.37
C GLU A 76 -15.38 0.55 15.55
N PRO A 77 -16.19 1.63 15.45
CA PRO A 77 -16.49 2.46 16.60
C PRO A 77 -17.01 1.63 17.79
N ASN A 78 -16.39 1.82 18.96
CA ASN A 78 -16.61 1.03 20.18
C ASN A 78 -16.01 -0.40 20.22
N SER A 79 -15.21 -0.81 19.23
CA SER A 79 -14.41 -2.04 19.38
C SER A 79 -13.38 -1.90 20.51
N VAL A 80 -12.89 -3.03 21.03
CA VAL A 80 -11.88 -3.03 22.10
C VAL A 80 -10.59 -2.33 21.63
N GLU A 81 -10.22 -2.52 20.36
CA GLU A 81 -9.06 -1.92 19.72
C GLU A 81 -9.26 -0.41 19.51
N TYR A 82 -10.43 0.01 19.06
CA TYR A 82 -10.79 1.42 18.90
C TYR A 82 -10.82 2.17 20.24
N LEU A 83 -11.43 1.58 21.27
CA LEU A 83 -11.48 2.16 22.62
C LEU A 83 -10.07 2.22 23.26
N ARG A 84 -9.21 1.22 23.02
CA ARG A 84 -7.80 1.26 23.41
C ARG A 84 -7.02 2.37 22.71
N LEU A 85 -7.32 2.65 21.43
CA LEU A 85 -6.71 3.76 20.70
C LEU A 85 -7.16 5.10 21.29
N GLN A 86 -8.47 5.32 21.48
CA GLN A 86 -9.01 6.56 22.07
C GLN A 86 -8.57 6.78 23.53
N SER A 87 -8.39 5.70 24.30
CA SER A 87 -7.80 5.80 25.65
C SER A 87 -6.35 6.28 25.60
N LYS A 88 -5.53 5.77 24.67
CA LYS A 88 -4.15 6.23 24.45
C LYS A 88 -4.08 7.67 23.93
N THR A 89 -4.98 8.09 23.04
CA THR A 89 -5.01 9.50 22.56
C THR A 89 -5.33 10.44 23.72
N ALA A 90 -6.32 10.09 24.54
CA ALA A 90 -6.74 10.88 25.71
C ALA A 90 -5.64 11.00 26.77
N MET A 91 -4.90 9.93 27.06
CA MET A 91 -3.71 9.97 27.93
C MET A 91 -2.63 10.96 27.46
N LEU A 92 -2.61 11.28 26.16
CA LEU A 92 -1.65 12.18 25.53
C LEU A 92 -2.25 13.57 25.25
N GLY A 93 -3.42 13.88 25.83
CA GLY A 93 -4.09 15.19 25.71
C GLY A 93 -4.76 15.43 24.35
N THR A 94 -5.11 14.37 23.62
CA THR A 94 -5.67 14.44 22.26
C THR A 94 -6.91 13.56 22.12
N SER A 95 -7.70 13.76 21.07
CA SER A 95 -8.86 12.93 20.75
C SER A 95 -8.96 12.79 19.24
N ILE A 96 -9.26 11.58 18.75
CA ILE A 96 -9.55 11.38 17.33
C ILE A 96 -11.04 11.65 17.15
N THR A 97 -11.38 12.84 16.64
CA THR A 97 -12.77 13.30 16.48
C THR A 97 -13.32 13.05 15.08
N ASN A 98 -12.46 13.06 14.05
CA ASN A 98 -12.86 12.84 12.67
C ASN A 98 -12.87 11.34 12.29
N PRO A 99 -13.77 10.92 11.39
CA PRO A 99 -13.71 9.60 10.76
C PRO A 99 -12.38 9.39 10.02
N PHE A 100 -11.93 8.14 9.95
CA PHE A 100 -10.74 7.75 9.21
C PHE A 100 -10.94 6.37 8.58
N HIS A 101 -10.29 6.13 7.45
CA HIS A 101 -10.35 4.85 6.76
C HIS A 101 -9.53 3.79 7.50
N VAL A 102 -10.03 2.55 7.50
CA VAL A 102 -9.39 1.42 8.15
C VAL A 102 -9.32 0.25 7.18
N LEU A 103 -8.11 -0.29 6.99
CA LEU A 103 -7.84 -1.45 6.15
C LEU A 103 -7.50 -2.64 7.04
N SER A 104 -8.30 -3.70 6.93
CA SER A 104 -8.08 -4.95 7.68
C SER A 104 -7.15 -5.87 6.92
N LEU A 105 -6.03 -6.27 7.55
CA LEU A 105 -5.09 -7.24 6.99
C LEU A 105 -5.77 -8.58 6.69
N ASP A 106 -6.56 -9.10 7.65
CA ASP A 106 -7.38 -10.32 7.48
C ASP A 106 -8.56 -10.12 6.49
N GLY A 107 -8.76 -8.91 5.97
CA GLY A 107 -9.80 -8.58 4.98
C GLY A 107 -9.36 -8.78 3.53
N TYR A 108 -8.05 -8.87 3.26
CA TYR A 108 -7.51 -9.08 1.92
C TYR A 108 -7.31 -10.57 1.65
N MET A 109 -7.70 -11.04 0.46
CA MET A 109 -7.38 -12.39 0.02
C MET A 109 -5.88 -12.48 -0.29
N PRO A 110 -5.15 -13.45 0.29
CA PRO A 110 -3.72 -13.61 0.06
C PRO A 110 -3.42 -14.11 -1.36
N ARG A 111 -2.39 -13.57 -2.01
CA ARG A 111 -1.85 -14.13 -3.26
C ARG A 111 -1.20 -15.48 -2.98
N VAL A 112 -1.68 -16.53 -3.64
CA VAL A 112 -1.26 -17.92 -3.39
C VAL A 112 0.04 -18.31 -4.11
N ASN A 113 0.48 -17.53 -5.12
CA ASN A 113 1.57 -17.90 -6.05
C ASN A 113 3.01 -17.84 -5.48
N GLY A 114 3.17 -17.90 -4.15
CA GLY A 114 4.47 -18.10 -3.50
C GLY A 114 5.34 -16.85 -3.32
N ARG A 115 6.33 -16.99 -2.43
CA ARG A 115 7.40 -16.02 -2.20
C ARG A 115 8.66 -16.47 -2.95
N ILE A 116 9.53 -15.52 -3.28
CA ILE A 116 10.89 -15.81 -3.73
C ILE A 116 11.64 -16.48 -2.57
N GLU A 117 12.24 -17.65 -2.84
CA GLU A 117 12.92 -18.43 -1.82
C GLU A 117 14.14 -17.68 -1.26
N ASN A 118 14.27 -17.65 0.06
CA ASN A 118 15.36 -16.98 0.79
C ASN A 118 15.51 -15.47 0.52
N ASP A 119 14.50 -14.81 -0.08
CA ASP A 119 14.51 -13.34 -0.25
C ASP A 119 14.31 -12.64 1.11
N PRO A 120 15.24 -11.76 1.55
CA PRO A 120 15.18 -11.13 2.87
C PRO A 120 14.00 -10.16 3.01
N GLN A 121 13.43 -9.68 1.90
CA GLN A 121 12.27 -8.79 1.86
C GLN A 121 10.95 -9.54 1.61
N ARG A 122 10.98 -10.88 1.61
CA ARG A 122 9.83 -11.78 1.39
C ARG A 122 9.05 -11.44 0.12
N LYS A 123 9.76 -11.04 -0.96
CA LYS A 123 9.18 -10.64 -2.25
C LYS A 123 8.38 -11.78 -2.88
N LEU A 124 7.34 -11.43 -3.65
CA LEU A 124 6.44 -12.39 -4.27
C LEU A 124 7.05 -12.95 -5.54
N ALA A 125 6.89 -14.26 -5.77
CA ALA A 125 7.23 -14.87 -7.05
C ALA A 125 6.14 -14.50 -8.07
N MET A 126 6.53 -13.78 -9.13
CA MET A 126 5.61 -13.27 -10.15
C MET A 126 6.32 -13.31 -11.50
N ASP A 127 5.70 -13.93 -12.50
CA ASP A 127 6.28 -14.06 -13.84
C ASP A 127 6.25 -12.73 -14.60
N ASP A 128 7.42 -12.21 -14.95
CA ASP A 128 7.54 -11.01 -15.78
C ASP A 128 6.70 -11.12 -17.07
N PRO A 129 5.91 -10.09 -17.40
CA PRO A 129 5.05 -10.12 -18.58
C PRO A 129 5.90 -10.10 -19.86
N LYS A 130 5.49 -10.89 -20.85
CA LYS A 130 6.22 -11.12 -22.10
C LYS A 130 5.42 -10.63 -23.30
N LEU A 131 6.15 -10.25 -24.34
CA LEU A 131 5.65 -9.99 -25.68
C LEU A 131 5.09 -11.29 -26.30
N PRO A 132 4.25 -11.21 -27.36
CA PRO A 132 3.72 -12.39 -28.05
C PRO A 132 4.77 -13.34 -28.66
N ASP A 133 6.00 -12.85 -28.89
CA ASP A 133 7.15 -13.64 -29.34
C ASP A 133 7.94 -14.29 -28.17
N GLY A 134 7.49 -14.10 -26.92
CA GLY A 134 8.16 -14.54 -25.70
C GLY A 134 9.24 -13.59 -25.17
N GLY A 135 9.55 -12.50 -25.88
CA GLY A 135 10.53 -11.51 -25.47
C GLY A 135 10.09 -10.66 -24.26
N PRO A 136 11.03 -10.01 -23.55
CA PRO A 136 10.70 -9.13 -22.43
C PRO A 136 10.01 -7.84 -22.91
N ILE A 137 9.01 -7.34 -22.18
CA ILE A 137 8.37 -6.06 -22.53
C ILE A 137 9.36 -4.89 -22.26
N PRO A 138 9.72 -4.09 -23.29
CA PRO A 138 10.70 -3.02 -23.13
C PRO A 138 10.29 -2.00 -22.07
N GLY A 139 11.17 -1.74 -21.11
CA GLY A 139 10.95 -0.76 -20.04
C GLY A 139 10.08 -1.24 -18.88
N PHE A 140 9.70 -2.52 -18.81
CA PHE A 140 9.18 -3.10 -17.57
C PHE A 140 10.18 -2.91 -16.42
N LYS A 141 9.68 -2.58 -15.22
CA LYS A 141 10.49 -2.35 -14.03
C LYS A 141 10.24 -3.34 -12.90
N GLY A 142 9.24 -4.21 -13.04
CA GLY A 142 8.75 -5.08 -11.98
C GLY A 142 7.35 -4.71 -11.51
N TYR A 143 6.93 -5.39 -10.46
CA TYR A 143 5.64 -5.20 -9.81
C TYR A 143 5.74 -4.20 -8.66
N ALA A 144 4.77 -3.31 -8.53
CA ALA A 144 4.76 -2.31 -7.44
C ALA A 144 4.77 -2.98 -6.05
N VAL A 145 4.05 -4.09 -5.87
CA VAL A 145 4.07 -4.91 -4.64
C VAL A 145 5.47 -5.41 -4.25
N ASN A 146 6.43 -5.53 -5.18
CA ASN A 146 7.82 -5.94 -4.91
C ASN A 146 8.82 -4.75 -4.85
N MET A 147 8.35 -3.52 -5.06
CA MET A 147 9.15 -2.27 -4.99
C MET A 147 9.09 -1.57 -3.63
N ILE A 148 8.20 -2.03 -2.75
CA ILE A 148 8.07 -1.54 -1.38
C ILE A 148 8.95 -2.42 -0.48
N ASP A 149 9.89 -1.83 0.24
CA ASP A 149 10.75 -2.53 1.19
C ASP A 149 10.28 -2.24 2.62
N PHE A 150 10.22 -3.27 3.46
CA PHE A 150 9.78 -3.24 4.85
C PHE A 150 10.97 -3.23 5.81
N HIS A 151 10.80 -2.68 7.02
CA HIS A 151 11.73 -2.95 8.12
C HIS A 151 11.49 -4.37 8.68
N GLU A 152 12.39 -4.82 9.55
CA GLU A 152 12.43 -6.21 10.01
C GLU A 152 11.15 -6.57 10.79
N GLU A 153 10.63 -5.64 11.59
CA GLU A 153 9.42 -5.80 12.39
C GLU A 153 8.18 -6.02 11.50
N GLU A 154 7.99 -5.21 10.46
CA GLU A 154 6.84 -5.31 9.55
C GLU A 154 6.87 -6.60 8.72
N LEU A 155 8.05 -7.17 8.43
CA LEU A 155 8.14 -8.49 7.77
C LEU A 155 7.49 -9.62 8.58
N PHE A 156 7.42 -9.50 9.92
CA PHE A 156 6.77 -10.46 10.80
C PHE A 156 5.27 -10.23 11.01
N ILE A 157 4.71 -9.11 10.52
CA ILE A 157 3.26 -8.86 10.59
C ILE A 157 2.51 -9.85 9.69
N GLN A 158 1.57 -10.59 10.28
CA GLN A 158 0.80 -11.65 9.62
C GLN A 158 -0.68 -11.63 9.99
N THR A 159 -1.49 -12.05 9.02
CA THR A 159 -2.90 -12.48 9.18
C THR A 159 -3.03 -13.62 10.20
N VAL A 160 -4.26 -13.94 10.60
CA VAL A 160 -4.56 -15.16 11.38
C VAL A 160 -4.10 -16.43 10.64
N SER A 161 -4.14 -16.43 9.30
CA SER A 161 -3.75 -17.56 8.45
C SER A 161 -2.25 -17.62 8.12
N GLY A 162 -1.41 -16.77 8.72
CA GLY A 162 0.05 -16.80 8.54
C GLY A 162 0.61 -16.05 7.32
N TYR A 163 -0.26 -15.48 6.48
CA TYR A 163 0.14 -14.64 5.34
C TYR A 163 0.55 -13.24 5.81
N GLY A 164 1.68 -12.75 5.32
CA GLY A 164 2.26 -11.45 5.66
C GLY A 164 1.69 -10.28 4.86
N LEU A 165 2.12 -9.05 5.23
CA LEU A 165 1.69 -7.80 4.59
C LEU A 165 1.83 -7.78 3.06
N ARG A 166 2.91 -8.37 2.52
CA ARG A 166 3.21 -8.28 1.08
C ARG A 166 2.18 -9.04 0.24
N GLU A 167 1.94 -10.30 0.55
CA GLU A 167 0.98 -11.13 -0.20
C GLU A 167 -0.49 -10.82 0.07
N THR A 168 -0.82 -9.98 1.06
CA THR A 168 -2.20 -9.63 1.44
C THR A 168 -2.51 -8.16 1.12
N LEU A 169 -2.34 -7.26 2.09
CA LEU A 169 -2.68 -5.84 1.98
C LEU A 169 -1.96 -5.18 0.80
N ILE A 170 -0.63 -5.29 0.74
CA ILE A 170 0.15 -4.58 -0.28
C ILE A 170 -0.11 -5.17 -1.66
N TYR A 171 -0.33 -6.49 -1.78
CA TYR A 171 -0.80 -7.07 -3.02
C TYR A 171 -2.16 -6.50 -3.43
N GLY A 172 -3.19 -6.55 -2.57
CA GLY A 172 -4.53 -6.06 -2.90
C GLY A 172 -4.64 -4.54 -3.11
N LEU A 173 -3.68 -3.75 -2.60
CA LEU A 173 -3.54 -2.33 -2.94
C LEU A 173 -2.77 -2.09 -4.25
N PHE A 174 -1.80 -2.95 -4.57
CA PHE A 174 -0.85 -2.78 -5.68
C PHE A 174 -0.78 -4.03 -6.59
N GLU A 175 -1.94 -4.52 -7.04
CA GLU A 175 -2.04 -5.52 -8.13
C GLU A 175 -1.67 -4.89 -9.48
N ILE A 176 -0.50 -4.25 -9.58
CA ILE A 176 -0.11 -3.38 -10.70
C ILE A 176 1.33 -3.58 -11.16
N TYR A 177 1.52 -3.48 -12.48
CA TYR A 177 2.83 -3.43 -13.13
C TYR A 177 3.36 -1.99 -13.11
N MET A 178 4.68 -1.85 -13.02
CA MET A 178 5.39 -0.59 -13.16
C MET A 178 6.27 -0.62 -14.43
N PHE A 179 6.16 0.42 -15.25
CA PHE A 179 6.94 0.60 -16.48
C PHE A 179 7.65 1.96 -16.48
N MET A 180 8.81 2.03 -17.15
CA MET A 180 9.54 3.27 -17.43
C MET A 180 9.90 3.29 -18.91
N ILE A 181 9.14 4.07 -19.69
CA ILE A 181 9.13 3.96 -21.15
C ILE A 181 9.23 5.37 -21.78
N PRO A 182 10.05 5.57 -22.84
CA PRO A 182 10.07 6.82 -23.59
C PRO A 182 8.68 7.20 -24.14
N LYS A 183 8.29 8.49 -24.07
CA LYS A 183 6.95 8.96 -24.46
C LYS A 183 6.52 8.56 -25.88
N ASN A 184 7.46 8.40 -26.81
CA ASN A 184 7.20 7.94 -28.19
C ASN A 184 6.89 6.44 -28.30
N MET A 185 7.31 5.63 -27.34
CA MET A 185 7.03 4.18 -27.27
C MET A 185 5.73 3.87 -26.53
N LEU A 186 5.08 4.89 -25.93
CA LEU A 186 3.80 4.78 -25.21
C LEU A 186 2.72 4.07 -26.02
N ASN A 187 2.54 4.42 -27.30
CA ASN A 187 1.49 3.80 -28.13
C ASN A 187 1.77 2.31 -28.36
N GLN A 188 3.04 1.91 -28.49
CA GLN A 188 3.40 0.50 -28.62
C GLN A 188 3.11 -0.25 -27.32
N LEU A 189 3.44 0.33 -26.15
CA LEU A 189 3.04 -0.21 -24.86
C LEU A 189 1.51 -0.36 -24.75
N PHE A 190 0.74 0.66 -25.12
CA PHE A 190 -0.73 0.59 -25.14
C PHE A 190 -1.24 -0.56 -26.01
N HIS A 191 -0.65 -0.79 -27.19
CA HIS A 191 -1.03 -1.91 -28.05
C HIS A 191 -0.65 -3.26 -27.45
N LEU A 192 0.55 -3.38 -26.86
CA LEU A 192 1.02 -4.60 -26.20
C LEU A 192 0.18 -4.94 -24.96
N LEU A 193 -0.14 -3.95 -24.13
CA LEU A 193 -0.97 -4.13 -22.94
C LEU A 193 -2.44 -4.36 -23.29
N ARG A 194 -3.00 -3.74 -24.35
CA ARG A 194 -4.35 -4.06 -24.84
C ARG A 194 -4.51 -5.52 -25.30
N VAL A 195 -3.43 -6.15 -25.75
CA VAL A 195 -3.40 -7.59 -26.07
C VAL A 195 -3.41 -8.45 -24.78
N LEU A 196 -3.18 -7.84 -23.62
CA LEU A 196 -3.07 -8.43 -22.28
C LEU A 196 -4.12 -7.85 -21.29
N GLU A 197 -5.33 -7.54 -21.79
CA GLU A 197 -6.50 -6.95 -21.09
C GLU A 197 -6.55 -5.41 -20.90
N GLN A 198 -7.63 -4.88 -20.29
CA GLN A 198 -8.05 -3.46 -20.42
C GLN A 198 -8.00 -2.67 -19.10
N SER A 199 -7.15 -1.64 -19.02
CA SER A 199 -7.49 -0.22 -18.71
C SER A 199 -6.22 0.62 -18.45
N LEU A 200 -6.27 1.94 -18.68
CA LEU A 200 -5.09 2.82 -18.48
C LEU A 200 -5.47 4.29 -18.19
N TRP A 201 -4.60 4.98 -17.45
CA TRP A 201 -4.62 6.44 -17.21
C TRP A 201 -3.22 7.08 -17.34
N MET A 202 -3.12 8.42 -17.34
CA MET A 202 -1.89 9.23 -17.59
C MET A 202 -1.83 10.48 -16.66
N ALA A 203 -0.77 11.29 -16.53
CA ALA A 203 0.44 11.58 -17.34
C ALA A 203 1.62 12.10 -16.46
N LEU A 204 2.85 12.36 -16.96
CA LEU A 204 3.31 13.71 -17.41
C LEU A 204 4.83 13.73 -17.79
N SER A 205 5.28 14.78 -18.49
CA SER A 205 6.62 15.10 -19.08
C SER A 205 7.89 14.22 -18.82
N GLY A 206 8.81 14.18 -19.80
CA GLY A 206 10.11 13.50 -19.71
C GLY A 206 10.09 12.01 -20.06
N ARG A 207 11.10 11.24 -19.61
CA ARG A 207 10.99 9.77 -19.56
C ARG A 207 9.89 9.46 -18.56
N LYS A 208 8.79 8.84 -19.02
CA LYS A 208 7.61 8.63 -18.20
C LYS A 208 7.68 7.31 -17.46
N THR A 209 7.45 7.38 -16.15
CA THR A 209 6.98 6.23 -15.39
C THR A 209 5.49 6.03 -15.70
N TYR A 210 5.05 4.77 -15.73
CA TYR A 210 3.67 4.39 -15.98
C TYR A 210 3.27 3.25 -15.05
N ILE A 211 2.07 3.38 -14.51
CA ILE A 211 1.41 2.36 -13.70
C ILE A 211 0.33 1.71 -14.56
N TYR A 212 0.23 0.38 -14.49
CA TYR A 212 -0.79 -0.39 -15.19
C TYR A 212 -1.43 -1.45 -14.30
N THR A 213 -2.76 -1.45 -14.26
CA THR A 213 -3.61 -2.46 -13.63
C THR A 213 -3.91 -3.59 -14.63
N PRO A 214 -3.53 -4.85 -14.37
CA PRO A 214 -3.88 -5.99 -15.24
C PRO A 214 -5.38 -6.28 -15.28
N SER A 215 -6.14 -5.84 -14.27
CA SER A 215 -7.59 -6.01 -14.20
C SER A 215 -8.30 -4.65 -14.10
N ALA A 216 -9.24 -4.43 -15.02
CA ALA A 216 -10.45 -3.65 -14.75
C ALA A 216 -11.69 -4.55 -14.93
N ALA A 217 -11.65 -5.74 -14.33
CA ALA A 217 -12.73 -6.70 -14.31
C ALA A 217 -13.21 -6.96 -12.88
N ASN A 218 -13.92 -5.97 -12.28
CA ASN A 218 -15.17 -6.16 -11.53
C ASN A 218 -15.60 -4.90 -10.75
N TRP A 219 -16.48 -4.10 -11.34
CA TRP A 219 -17.36 -3.20 -10.58
C TRP A 219 -18.68 -3.90 -10.30
N LYS A 220 -18.86 -4.40 -9.07
CA LYS A 220 -20.18 -4.67 -8.48
C LYS A 220 -20.17 -4.44 -6.97
N SER A 221 -20.29 -3.18 -6.55
CA SER A 221 -20.93 -2.89 -5.28
C SER A 221 -22.44 -3.09 -5.45
N ILE A 222 -22.96 -4.25 -5.06
CA ILE A 222 -24.41 -4.44 -4.91
C ILE A 222 -24.82 -3.83 -3.57
N SER A 223 -25.30 -2.60 -3.61
CA SER A 223 -26.34 -2.01 -2.74
C SER A 223 -26.55 -0.56 -3.20
N ARG A 224 -27.77 -0.06 -3.40
CA ARG A 224 -29.10 -0.62 -3.08
C ARG A 224 -29.83 -1.15 -4.31
#